data_AF-A0A0K3CW33-F1
#
_entry.id   AF-A0A0K3CW33-F1
#
_cell.length_a   1.000
_cell.length_b   1.000
_cell.length_c   1.000
_cell.angle_alpha   90.00
_cell.angle_beta   90.00
_cell.angle_gamma   90.00
#
_symmetry.space_group_name_H-M   'P 1'
#
loop_
_entity.id
_entity.type
_entity.pdbx_description
1 polymer ?
#
loop_
_entity_poly.entity_id
_entity_poly.type
_entity_poly.pdbx_seq_one_letter_code
_entity_poly.pdbx_strand_id
1 'polypeptide(L)' 'TGHIGQFSWGVANRGSSIRVPKSVALAGKGYFEDRRPAALIDPYSVCDIMVQTTLLSA' A
#
# COMPACT_ATOMS: atom_id res chain seq x y z
N THR A 1 -12.48 2.68 -1.21
CA THR A 1 -11.33 2.15 -1.98
C THR A 1 -11.06 3.11 -3.11
N GLY A 2 -9.80 3.43 -3.39
CA GLY A 2 -9.45 4.33 -4.51
C GLY A 2 -9.91 3.77 -5.85
N HIS A 3 -10.04 4.63 -6.86
CA HIS A 3 -10.47 4.25 -8.20
C HIS A 3 -9.49 3.21 -8.80
N ILE A 4 -9.98 2.03 -9.20
CA ILE A 4 -9.12 0.90 -9.63
C ILE A 4 -8.21 1.26 -10.81
N GLY A 5 -8.67 2.15 -11.69
CA GLY A 5 -7.92 2.60 -12.87
C GLY A 5 -6.86 3.66 -12.60
N GLN A 6 -6.74 4.17 -11.37
CA GLN A 6 -5.77 5.22 -11.03
C GLN A 6 -5.05 4.92 -9.71
N PHE A 7 -3.73 4.96 -9.75
CA PHE A 7 -2.91 4.85 -8.56
C PHE A 7 -2.88 6.17 -7.79
N SER A 8 -3.03 6.12 -6.46
CA SER A 8 -2.94 7.29 -5.59
C SER A 8 -2.36 6.92 -4.22
N TRP A 9 -1.69 7.88 -3.56
CA TRP A 9 -1.20 7.70 -2.19
C TRP A 9 -1.38 8.98 -1.37
N GLY A 10 -1.39 8.85 -0.03
CA GLY A 10 -1.47 10.02 0.84
C GLY A 10 -1.32 9.73 2.33
N VAL A 11 -1.00 10.77 3.10
CA VAL A 11 -0.92 10.72 4.57
C VAL A 11 -2.32 10.77 5.16
N ALA A 12 -2.64 9.82 6.03
CA ALA A 12 -3.95 9.65 6.66
C ALA A 12 -5.15 9.54 5.70
N ASN A 13 -4.91 9.39 4.39
CA ASN A 13 -5.97 9.27 3.39
C ASN A 13 -6.45 7.82 3.28
N ARG A 14 -7.70 7.54 3.66
CA ARG A 14 -8.30 6.20 3.54
C ARG A 14 -8.85 5.89 2.14
N GLY A 15 -9.02 6.91 1.31
CA GLY A 15 -9.54 6.82 -0.05
C GLY A 15 -8.45 6.58 -1.11
N SER A 16 -7.17 6.72 -0.78
CA SER A 16 -6.06 6.44 -1.69
C SER A 16 -5.77 4.94 -1.82
N SER A 17 -5.03 4.58 -2.87
CA SER A 17 -4.56 3.20 -3.09
C SER A 17 -3.57 2.77 -1.99
N ILE A 18 -2.60 3.62 -1.69
CA ILE A 18 -1.65 3.43 -0.59
C ILE A 18 -1.90 4.48 0.50
N ARG A 19 -1.85 4.08 1.76
CA ARG A 19 -2.00 4.99 2.91
C ARG A 19 -0.76 4.98 3.77
N VAL A 20 -0.25 6.16 4.12
CA VAL A 20 0.74 6.33 5.19
C VAL A 20 0.02 6.79 6.45
N PRO A 21 0.07 6.06 7.58
CA PRO A 21 -0.53 6.51 8.83
C PRO A 21 0.06 7.85 9.29
N LYS A 22 -0.78 8.71 9.92
CA LYS A 22 -0.33 10.02 10.42
C LYS A 22 0.83 9.89 11.40
N SER A 23 0.78 8.91 12.30
CA SER A 23 1.85 8.63 13.27
C SER A 23 3.17 8.27 12.59
N VAL A 24 3.13 7.46 11.53
CA VAL A 24 4.31 7.10 10.72
C VAL A 24 4.90 8.34 10.02
N ALA A 25 4.05 9.16 9.42
CA ALA A 25 4.49 10.40 8.77
C ALA A 25 5.12 11.38 9.77
N LEU A 26 4.53 11.52 10.97
CA LEU A 26 5.09 12.35 12.04
C LEU A 26 6.42 11.80 12.59
N ALA A 27 6.56 10.48 12.69
CA ALA A 27 7.77 9.84 13.20
C ALA A 27 8.89 9.76 12.17
N GLY A 28 8.62 10.01 10.88
CA GLY A 28 9.57 9.86 9.77
C GLY A 28 10.02 8.42 9.51
N LYS A 29 9.38 7.43 10.15
CA LYS A 29 9.69 5.99 10.03
C LYS A 29 8.46 5.15 10.36
N GLY A 30 8.41 3.94 9.81
CA GLY A 30 7.34 2.98 10.05
C GLY A 30 6.96 2.22 8.79
N TYR A 31 5.67 2.19 8.47
CA TYR A 31 5.12 1.38 7.37
C TYR A 31 4.09 2.16 6.55
N PHE A 32 3.82 1.67 5.34
CA PHE A 32 2.68 2.08 4.54
C PHE A 32 1.68 0.92 4.44
N GLU A 33 0.43 1.23 4.09
CA GLU A 33 -0.63 0.25 3.91
C GLU A 33 -1.06 0.22 2.45
N ASP A 34 -0.89 -0.92 1.78
CA ASP A 34 -1.55 -1.18 0.50
C ASP A 34 -3.02 -1.56 0.74
N ARG A 35 -3.94 -0.74 0.23
CA ARG A 35 -5.38 -0.88 0.43
C ARG A 35 -6.10 -1.40 -0.81
N ARG A 36 -5.35 -1.82 -1.84
CA ARG A 36 -5.85 -2.40 -3.09
C ARG A 36 -6.22 -3.88 -3.00
N PRO A 37 -5.55 -4.73 -2.19
CA PRO A 37 -5.88 -6.15 -2.10
C PRO A 37 -7.34 -6.38 -1.70
N ALA A 38 -8.04 -7.24 -2.45
CA ALA A 38 -9.43 -7.62 -2.17
C ALA A 38 -9.51 -8.68 -1.05
N ALA A 39 -10.67 -8.84 -0.43
CA ALA A 39 -10.84 -9.74 0.72
C ALA A 39 -10.57 -11.23 0.41
N LEU A 40 -10.74 -11.66 -0.85
CA LEU A 40 -10.55 -13.05 -1.31
C LEU A 40 -9.21 -13.27 -2.02
N ILE A 41 -8.27 -12.34 -1.87
CA ILE A 41 -6.98 -12.42 -2.54
C ILE A 41 -6.10 -13.52 -1.93
N ASP A 42 -5.24 -14.14 -2.76
CA ASP A 42 -4.21 -15.04 -2.25
C ASP A 42 -3.12 -14.23 -1.52
N PRO A 43 -2.92 -14.42 -0.20
CA PRO A 43 -1.94 -13.67 0.57
C PRO A 43 -0.51 -13.91 0.10
N TYR A 44 -0.18 -15.11 -0.40
CA TYR A 44 1.18 -15.42 -0.85
C TYR A 44 1.52 -14.66 -2.12
N SER A 45 0.62 -14.69 -3.11
CA SER A 45 0.76 -13.92 -4.35
C SER A 45 0.93 -12.42 -4.08
N VAL A 46 0.15 -11.85 -3.15
CA VAL A 46 0.25 -10.41 -2.84
C VAL A 46 1.57 -10.06 -2.18
N CYS A 47 2.00 -10.86 -1.20
CA CYS A 47 3.29 -10.65 -0.54
C CYS A 47 4.45 -10.75 -1.53
N ASP A 48 4.42 -11.75 -2.41
CA ASP A 48 5.44 -11.94 -3.45
C ASP A 48 5.51 -10.73 -4.39
N ILE A 49 4.36 -10.28 -4.92
CA ILE A 49 4.30 -9.09 -5.79
C ILE A 49 4.80 -7.83 -5.08
N MET A 50 4.47 -7.65 -3.78
CA MET A 50 4.97 -6.51 -3.00
C MET A 50 6.49 -6.54 -2.85
N VAL A 51 7.06 -7.67 -2.45
CA VAL A 51 8.51 -7.83 -2.28
C VAL A 51 9.22 -7.68 -3.61
N GLN A 52 8.71 -8.33 -4.66
CA GLN A 52 9.27 -8.25 -6.00
C GLN A 52 9.33 -6.79 -6.46
N THR A 53 8.22 -6.06 -6.37
CA THR A 53 8.13 -4.68 -6.87
C THR A 53 8.97 -3.68 -6.04
N THR A 54 9.10 -3.89 -4.74
CA THR A 54 9.72 -2.88 -3.84
C THR A 54 11.18 -3.15 -3.49
N LEU A 55 11.64 -4.40 -3.58
CA LEU A 55 12.97 -4.80 -3.11
C LEU A 55 13.81 -5.50 -4.19
N LEU A 56 13.19 -6.19 -5.15
CA LEU A 56 13.91 -7.07 -6.08
C LEU A 56 13.90 -6.62 -7.53
N SER A 57 12.89 -5.85 -7.95
CA SER A 57 12.80 -5.30 -9.30
C SER A 57 13.58 -3.98 -9.37
N ALA A 58 14.72 -4.01 -10.04
CA ALA A 58 15.47 -2.86 -10.52
C ALA A 58 15.17 -2.62 -12.00
#